data_AF-A0A438C7F1-F1
#
_entry.id   AF-A0A438C7F1-F1
#
_cell.length_a   1.000
_cell.length_b   1.000
_cell.length_c   1.000
_cell.angle_alpha   90.00
_cell.angle_beta   90.00
_cell.angle_gamma   90.00
#
_symmetry.space_group_name_H-M   'P 1'
#
loop_
_entity.id
_entity.type
_entity.pdbx_description
1 polymer ?
#
loop_
_entity_poly.entity_id
_entity_poly.type
_entity_poly.pdbx_seq_one_letter_code
_entity_poly.pdbx_strand_id
1 'polypeptide(L)'
;MAQNTDEYASVSIPSSLQRISSSEFYYLELYKAVLNGDWESASKLLADDPKSFSAPIGTDDSPMLHIAVELGEARMGFVEKLVEFMPSEALALRDSDGATALFNAARAGNIKAVKLLVKNNPSLPNICNHGY
;
A
#
# COMPACT_ATOMS: atom_id res chain seq x y z
N MET A 1 57.31 -20.52 -13.79
CA MET A 1 56.30 -20.91 -12.78
C MET A 1 54.99 -20.28 -13.20
N ALA A 2 53.94 -21.08 -13.25
CA ALA A 2 52.68 -20.79 -13.93
C ALA A 2 51.87 -19.66 -13.25
N GLN A 3 51.03 -19.05 -14.09
CA GLN A 3 50.05 -18.01 -13.80
C GLN A 3 49.00 -18.47 -12.78
N ASN A 4 48.41 -17.52 -12.03
CA ASN A 4 47.11 -17.72 -11.40
C ASN A 4 46.25 -16.46 -11.63
N THR A 5 45.47 -16.52 -12.71
CA THR A 5 44.33 -15.65 -12.98
C THR A 5 43.04 -16.40 -12.62
N ASP A 6 42.01 -15.65 -12.24
CA ASP A 6 40.58 -15.98 -12.35
C ASP A 6 39.99 -17.05 -11.40
N GLU A 7 39.35 -16.63 -10.30
CA GLU A 7 38.12 -17.29 -9.83
C GLU A 7 37.25 -16.39 -8.91
N TYR A 8 36.82 -15.23 -9.42
CA TYR A 8 35.50 -14.70 -9.09
C TYR A 8 34.61 -14.85 -10.32
N ALA A 9 34.53 -16.10 -10.79
CA ALA A 9 33.61 -16.49 -11.84
C ALA A 9 32.19 -16.40 -11.29
N SER A 10 31.44 -15.41 -11.80
CA SER A 10 30.00 -15.49 -12.08
C SER A 10 29.20 -16.36 -11.09
N VAL A 11 28.79 -15.75 -9.97
CA VAL A 11 27.57 -16.22 -9.32
C VAL A 11 26.44 -15.94 -10.31
N SER A 12 26.12 -16.95 -11.12
CA SER A 12 24.96 -16.97 -11.98
C SER A 12 23.73 -16.82 -11.09
N ILE A 13 23.26 -15.58 -10.97
CA ILE A 13 21.95 -15.31 -10.39
C ILE A 13 20.97 -16.12 -11.24
N PRO A 14 20.22 -17.08 -10.65
CA PRO A 14 19.34 -17.93 -11.42
C PRO A 14 18.37 -17.05 -12.21
N SER A 15 18.11 -17.40 -13.47
CA SER A 15 17.29 -16.61 -14.41
C SER A 15 15.88 -16.32 -13.90
N SER A 16 15.42 -17.02 -12.87
CA SER A 16 14.19 -16.78 -12.12
C SER A 16 14.21 -15.51 -11.25
N LEU A 17 15.38 -14.95 -10.94
CA LEU A 17 15.54 -13.69 -10.20
C LEU A 17 15.80 -12.48 -11.13
N GLN A 18 15.89 -12.67 -12.44
CA GLN A 18 16.25 -11.62 -13.41
C GLN A 18 15.07 -10.89 -14.07
N ARG A 19 13.84 -11.05 -13.60
CA ARG A 19 12.71 -10.36 -14.27
C ARG A 19 11.58 -9.98 -13.33
N ILE A 20 11.89 -9.20 -12.30
CA ILE A 20 10.86 -8.38 -11.66
C ILE A 20 10.41 -7.37 -12.70
N SER A 21 9.15 -7.42 -13.11
CA SER A 21 8.56 -6.39 -13.99
C SER A 21 8.72 -5.01 -13.34
N SER A 22 8.87 -3.94 -14.11
CA SER A 22 8.86 -2.57 -13.57
C SER A 22 7.63 -2.31 -12.68
N SER A 23 6.51 -2.98 -12.95
CA SER A 23 5.29 -2.94 -12.14
C SER A 23 5.42 -3.67 -10.79
N GLU A 24 6.11 -4.81 -10.73
CA GLU A 24 6.31 -5.57 -9.49
C GLU A 24 7.33 -4.88 -8.57
N PHE A 25 8.36 -4.25 -9.15
CA PHE A 25 9.31 -3.43 -8.39
C PHE A 25 8.62 -2.19 -7.82
N TYR A 26 7.83 -1.50 -8.65
CA TYR A 26 6.99 -0.37 -8.23
C TYR A 26 6.08 -0.73 -7.05
N TYR A 27 5.39 -1.86 -7.17
CA TYR A 27 4.50 -2.39 -6.15
C TYR A 27 5.22 -2.63 -4.82
N LEU A 28 6.36 -3.30 -4.86
CA LEU A 28 7.13 -3.66 -3.68
C LEU A 28 7.62 -2.42 -2.93
N GLU A 29 8.12 -1.41 -3.65
CA GLU A 29 8.62 -0.17 -3.05
C GLU A 29 7.49 0.65 -2.42
N LEU A 30 6.33 0.71 -3.07
CA LEU A 30 5.15 1.38 -2.52
C LEU A 30 4.62 0.67 -1.27
N TYR A 31 4.57 -0.66 -1.28
CA TYR A 31 4.18 -1.45 -0.12
C TYR A 31 5.15 -1.24 1.06
N LYS A 32 6.46 -1.24 0.81
CA LYS A 32 7.46 -0.90 1.85
C LYS A 32 7.27 0.52 2.39
N ALA A 33 6.95 1.48 1.54
CA ALA A 33 6.71 2.85 1.96
C ALA A 33 5.50 2.93 2.91
N VAL A 34 4.40 2.24 2.60
CA VAL A 34 3.24 2.10 3.51
C VAL A 34 3.65 1.44 4.82
N LEU A 35 4.36 0.32 4.74
CA LEU A 35 4.82 -0.41 5.92
C LEU A 35 5.71 0.42 6.82
N ASN A 36 6.46 1.38 6.29
CA ASN A 36 7.34 2.26 7.05
C ASN A 36 6.70 3.62 7.42
N GLY A 37 5.54 3.95 6.84
CA GLY A 37 4.94 5.29 6.94
C GLY A 37 5.72 6.36 6.16
N ASP A 38 6.51 5.95 5.17
CA ASP A 38 7.33 6.83 4.34
C ASP A 38 6.48 7.47 3.24
N TRP A 39 5.80 8.55 3.61
CA TRP A 39 4.99 9.32 2.66
C TRP A 39 5.84 9.92 1.54
N GLU A 40 7.08 10.32 1.80
CA GLU A 40 7.91 10.97 0.79
C GLU A 40 8.21 10.01 -0.36
N SER A 41 8.66 8.79 -0.05
CA SER A 41 8.89 7.75 -1.05
C SER A 41 7.60 7.35 -1.77
N ALA A 42 6.51 7.15 -1.02
CA ALA A 42 5.22 6.84 -1.64
C ALA A 42 4.75 7.95 -2.59
N SER A 43 4.82 9.21 -2.17
CA SER A 43 4.37 10.36 -2.99
C SER A 43 5.16 10.49 -4.28
N LYS A 44 6.47 10.21 -4.28
CA LYS A 44 7.31 10.20 -5.48
C LYS A 44 6.90 9.09 -6.45
N LEU A 45 6.57 7.91 -5.93
CA LEU A 45 6.07 6.79 -6.73
C LEU A 45 4.67 7.06 -7.29
N LEU A 46 3.83 7.82 -6.58
CA LEU A 46 2.45 8.13 -6.96
C LEU A 46 2.34 9.38 -7.84
N ALA A 47 3.37 10.24 -7.86
CA ALA A 47 3.37 11.51 -8.60
C ALA A 47 3.18 11.34 -10.11
N ASP A 48 3.58 10.18 -10.65
CA ASP A 48 3.50 9.90 -12.08
C ASP A 48 2.08 9.54 -12.56
N ASP A 49 1.16 9.13 -11.66
CA ASP A 49 -0.24 8.85 -11.98
C ASP A 49 -1.19 9.16 -10.80
N PRO A 50 -2.04 10.20 -10.89
CA PRO A 50 -3.04 10.53 -9.87
C PRO A 50 -4.05 9.40 -9.58
N LYS A 51 -4.27 8.46 -10.51
CA LYS A 51 -5.12 7.29 -10.26
C LYS A 51 -4.45 6.26 -9.35
N SER A 52 -3.14 6.35 -9.18
CA SER A 52 -2.36 5.43 -8.36
C SER A 52 -2.69 5.53 -6.87
N PHE A 53 -3.19 6.68 -6.40
CA PHE A 53 -3.67 6.80 -5.01
C PHE A 53 -4.84 5.85 -4.73
N SER A 54 -5.68 5.55 -5.72
CA SER A 54 -6.79 4.59 -5.62
C SER A 54 -6.43 3.18 -6.12
N ALA A 55 -5.19 2.95 -6.56
CA ALA A 55 -4.82 1.68 -7.17
C ALA A 55 -4.80 0.55 -6.11
N PRO A 56 -5.34 -0.64 -6.44
CA PRO A 56 -5.19 -1.81 -5.60
C PRO A 56 -3.71 -2.16 -5.49
N ILE A 57 -3.22 -2.22 -4.26
CA ILE A 57 -1.88 -2.68 -3.94
C ILE A 57 -2.05 -4.11 -3.41
N GLY A 58 -2.04 -5.10 -4.31
CA GLY A 58 -1.82 -6.49 -3.95
C GLY A 58 -2.19 -7.48 -5.04
N THR A 59 -1.91 -8.76 -4.78
CA THR A 59 -2.58 -9.87 -5.47
C THR A 59 -4.08 -9.93 -5.14
N ASP A 60 -4.49 -9.22 -4.07
CA ASP A 60 -5.78 -9.34 -3.41
C ASP A 60 -6.49 -7.98 -3.35
N ASP A 61 -6.45 -7.21 -4.45
CA ASP A 61 -7.20 -5.95 -4.67
C ASP A 61 -7.24 -4.94 -3.51
N SER A 62 -6.26 -4.98 -2.59
CA SER A 62 -6.32 -4.26 -1.32
C SER A 62 -5.78 -2.84 -1.49
N PRO A 63 -6.62 -1.80 -1.35
CA PRO A 63 -6.18 -0.42 -1.54
C PRO A 63 -5.18 -0.02 -0.46
N MET A 64 -4.13 0.74 -0.82
CA MET A 64 -3.08 1.27 0.08
C MET A 64 -3.60 1.74 1.46
N LEU A 65 -4.75 2.40 1.45
CA LEU A 65 -5.41 2.92 2.64
C LEU A 65 -5.80 1.83 3.64
N HIS A 66 -6.22 0.65 3.18
CA HIS A 66 -6.66 -0.47 4.02
C HIS A 66 -5.51 -1.02 4.86
N ILE A 67 -4.34 -1.21 4.24
CA ILE A 67 -3.11 -1.64 4.93
C ILE A 67 -2.66 -0.54 5.89
N ALA A 68 -2.61 0.71 5.44
CA ALA A 68 -2.13 1.82 6.25
C ALA A 68 -2.93 2.01 7.55
N VAL A 69 -4.26 1.88 7.50
CA VAL A 69 -5.11 2.01 8.70
C VAL A 69 -5.06 0.79 9.61
N GLU A 70 -4.84 -0.41 9.06
CA GLU A 70 -4.69 -1.66 9.82
C GLU A 70 -3.39 -1.70 10.64
N LEU A 71 -2.32 -1.09 10.13
CA LEU A 71 -1.05 -0.94 10.85
C LEU A 71 -1.13 -0.02 12.09
N GLY A 72 -2.28 0.59 12.35
CA GLY A 72 -2.58 1.32 13.57
C GLY A 72 -2.00 2.73 13.61
N GLU A 73 -1.89 3.29 14.83
CA GLU A 73 -1.53 4.69 15.01
C GLU A 73 -0.14 5.07 14.48
N ALA A 74 0.79 4.11 14.42
CA ALA A 74 2.14 4.30 13.91
C ALA A 74 2.20 4.72 12.43
N ARG A 75 1.10 4.58 11.68
CA ARG A 75 0.99 5.00 10.28
C ARG A 75 0.05 6.17 10.07
N MET A 76 -0.46 6.80 11.13
CA MET A 76 -1.45 7.87 10.98
C MET A 76 -0.96 9.10 10.21
N GLY A 77 0.32 9.44 10.28
CA GLY A 77 0.87 10.53 9.46
C GLY A 77 0.79 10.23 7.96
N PHE A 78 1.00 8.96 7.59
CA PHE A 78 0.81 8.48 6.22
C PHE A 78 -0.66 8.46 5.83
N VAL A 79 -1.54 7.95 6.70
CA VAL A 79 -2.99 7.90 6.45
C VAL A 79 -3.58 9.31 6.26
N GLU A 80 -3.21 10.28 7.10
CA GLU A 80 -3.67 11.67 6.99
C GLU A 80 -3.31 12.27 5.63
N LYS A 81 -2.08 12.05 5.18
CA LYS A 81 -1.62 12.50 3.86
C LYS A 81 -2.36 11.77 2.74
N LEU A 82 -2.45 10.45 2.79
CA LEU A 82 -3.13 9.67 1.76
C LEU A 82 -4.59 10.11 1.58
N VAL A 83 -5.33 10.30 2.67
CA VAL A 83 -6.73 10.74 2.63
C VAL A 83 -6.87 12.17 2.08
N GLU A 84 -5.87 13.04 2.26
CA GLU A 84 -5.85 14.40 1.69
C GLU A 84 -5.84 14.39 0.14
N PHE A 85 -5.25 13.37 -0.48
CA PHE A 85 -5.14 13.25 -1.94
C PHE A 85 -6.16 12.30 -2.57
N MET A 86 -6.98 11.62 -1.76
CA MET A 86 -8.01 10.70 -2.24
C MET A 86 -9.36 11.42 -2.41
N PRO A 87 -10.10 11.17 -3.50
CA PRO A 87 -11.49 11.60 -3.59
C PRO A 87 -12.35 10.83 -2.56
N SER A 88 -13.37 11.48 -2.02
CA SER A 88 -14.23 10.88 -0.97
C SER A 88 -14.88 9.56 -1.40
N GLU A 89 -15.15 9.40 -2.70
CA GLU A 89 -15.70 8.18 -3.31
C GLU A 89 -14.68 7.02 -3.25
N ALA A 90 -13.38 7.31 -3.36
CA ALA A 90 -12.34 6.28 -3.25
C ALA A 90 -12.22 5.73 -1.82
N LEU A 91 -12.63 6.49 -0.80
CA LEU A 91 -12.66 6.00 0.59
C LEU A 91 -13.70 4.88 0.79
N ALA A 92 -14.70 4.80 -0.10
CA ALA A 92 -15.74 3.77 -0.09
C ALA A 92 -15.35 2.49 -0.85
N LEU A 93 -14.16 2.46 -1.47
CA LEU A 93 -13.64 1.26 -2.11
C LEU A 93 -13.50 0.14 -1.08
N ARG A 94 -13.76 -1.09 -1.55
CA ARG A 94 -13.63 -2.31 -0.78
C ARG A 94 -12.40 -3.08 -1.25
N ASP A 95 -11.72 -3.74 -0.33
CA ASP A 95 -10.70 -4.74 -0.64
C ASP A 95 -11.33 -6.05 -1.18
N SER A 96 -10.50 -7.04 -1.47
CA SER A 96 -10.92 -8.37 -1.95
C SER A 96 -11.87 -9.09 -0.99
N ASP A 97 -11.80 -8.78 0.30
CA ASP A 97 -12.65 -9.37 1.34
C ASP A 97 -13.99 -8.64 1.46
N GLY A 98 -14.22 -7.61 0.65
CA GLY A 98 -15.40 -6.76 0.70
C GLY A 98 -15.39 -5.75 1.86
N ALA A 99 -14.26 -5.62 2.56
CA ALA A 99 -14.10 -4.70 3.68
C ALA A 99 -13.68 -3.31 3.19
N THR A 100 -14.16 -2.27 3.88
CA THR A 100 -13.68 -0.90 3.65
C THR A 100 -12.50 -0.59 4.57
N ALA A 101 -11.73 0.46 4.25
CA ALA A 101 -10.67 0.94 5.13
C ALA A 101 -11.21 1.28 6.54
N LEU A 102 -12.47 1.74 6.64
CA LEU A 102 -13.12 1.99 7.92
C LEU A 102 -13.29 0.70 8.74
N PHE A 103 -13.66 -0.40 8.10
CA PHE A 103 -13.76 -1.71 8.75
C PHE A 103 -12.39 -2.17 9.29
N ASN A 104 -11.34 -2.08 8.48
CA ASN A 104 -9.99 -2.47 8.89
C ASN A 104 -9.45 -1.56 10.01
N ALA A 105 -9.71 -0.25 9.95
CA ALA A 105 -9.37 0.68 11.02
C ALA A 105 -10.08 0.33 12.34
N ALA A 106 -11.37 0.00 12.29
CA ALA A 106 -12.15 -0.39 13.47
C ALA A 106 -11.66 -1.73 14.05
N ARG A 107 -11.40 -2.73 13.19
CA ARG A 107 -10.85 -4.04 13.57
C ARG A 107 -9.48 -3.91 14.25
N ALA A 108 -8.63 -3.02 13.77
CA ALA A 108 -7.31 -2.74 14.34
C ALA A 108 -7.35 -1.85 15.60
N GLY A 109 -8.52 -1.31 15.99
CA GLY A 109 -8.62 -0.36 17.10
C GLY A 109 -8.00 1.01 16.81
N ASN A 110 -7.79 1.36 15.53
CA ASN A 110 -7.22 2.64 15.10
C ASN A 110 -8.27 3.75 15.14
N ILE A 111 -8.60 4.22 16.36
CA ILE A 111 -9.65 5.22 16.59
C ILE A 111 -9.38 6.53 15.84
N LYS A 112 -8.10 6.90 15.68
CA LYS A 112 -7.71 8.11 14.95
C LYS A 112 -8.06 7.99 13.46
N ALA A 113 -7.77 6.85 12.83
CA ALA A 113 -8.17 6.58 11.45
C ALA A 113 -9.69 6.55 11.29
N VAL A 114 -10.42 5.88 12.21
CA VAL A 114 -11.90 5.84 12.19
C VAL A 114 -12.49 7.25 12.14
N LYS A 115 -12.05 8.13 13.03
CA LYS A 115 -12.52 9.52 13.08
C LYS A 115 -12.18 10.30 11.80
N LEU A 116 -10.97 10.13 11.28
CA LEU A 116 -10.52 10.78 10.05
C LEU A 116 -11.36 10.34 8.84
N LEU A 117 -11.60 9.04 8.68
CA LEU A 117 -12.33 8.48 7.55
C LEU A 117 -13.81 8.90 7.57
N VAL A 118 -14.48 8.84 8.72
CA VAL A 118 -15.88 9.28 8.86
C VAL A 118 -16.03 10.78 8.61
N LYS A 119 -15.05 11.58 9.02
CA LYS A 119 -15.04 13.03 8.73
C LYS A 119 -14.97 13.31 7.23
N ASN A 120 -14.16 12.55 6.48
CA ASN A 120 -13.97 12.75 5.04
C ASN A 120 -15.07 12.11 4.18
N ASN A 121 -15.72 11.05 4.67
CA ASN A 121 -16.90 10.46 4.06
C ASN A 121 -17.90 10.01 5.14
N PRO A 122 -18.89 10.87 5.48
CA PRO A 122 -19.90 10.56 6.51
C PRO A 122 -20.81 9.37 6.17
N SER A 123 -20.87 8.96 4.90
CA SER A 123 -21.68 7.80 4.47
C SER A 123 -20.95 6.46 4.62
N LEU A 124 -19.63 6.49 4.85
CA LEU A 124 -18.76 5.32 4.95
C LEU A 124 -19.19 4.30 6.03
N PRO A 125 -19.71 4.70 7.22
CA PRO A 125 -20.22 3.75 8.21
C PRO A 125 -21.42 2.92 7.74
N ASN A 126 -22.15 3.38 6.72
CA ASN A 126 -23.31 2.66 6.20
C ASN A 126 -22.92 1.61 5.16
N ILE A 127 -21.64 1.54 4.80
CA ILE A 127 -21.11 0.56 3.85
C ILE A 127 -20.73 -0.70 4.62
N CYS A 128 -21.66 -1.64 4.70
CA CYS A 128 -21.40 -2.93 5.34
C CYS A 128 -20.36 -3.75 4.55
N ASN A 129 -19.51 -4.49 5.27
CA ASN A 129 -18.72 -5.56 4.67
C ASN A 129 -19.69 -6.62 4.09
N HIS A 130 -19.47 -7.06 2.85
CA HIS A 130 -20.27 -8.09 2.17
C HIS A 130 -19.48 -9.40 2.01
N GLY A 131 -18.63 -9.76 2.97
CA GLY A 131 -17.92 -11.04 2.98
C GLY A 131 -18.77 -12.19 3.55
N TYR A 132 -19.40 -12.98 2.67
CA TYR A 132 -19.81 -14.38 2.89
C TYR A 132 -19.79 -15.16 1.58
#